data_AF-A0A165X941-F1
#
_entry.id   AF-A0A165X941-F1
#
_cell.length_a   1.000
_cell.length_b   1.000
_cell.length_c   1.000
_cell.angle_alpha   90.00
_cell.angle_beta   90.00
_cell.angle_gamma   90.00
#
_symmetry.space_group_name_H-M   'P 1'
#
loop_
_entity.id
_entity.type
_entity.pdbx_description
1 polymer ?
#
loop_
_entity_poly.entity_id
_entity_poly.type
_entity_poly.pdbx_seq_one_letter_code
_entity_poly.pdbx_strand_id
1 'polypeptide(L)'
;MHIEPGYVSAAKVIAANAGAVGVFVWGCKEQASEFMKDPLIPVKTLLAAVFFSIFMQSFHMSVGASELHFIGAMAMYLTLGFTPVLLGFALGLLLQAFAFDPQDMYHLGVNSLSLMLPLISVHYLSGRQLFAKDLTKRLTFAQILKLDAMYYAGVTGMVGFWLMIGEVATPFTAWAQFALSYLVIVACEPLVTFIAVKGLKAVEDNAIVRNLTVVPQLKLA
;
A
#
# COMPACT_ATOMS: atom_id res chain seq x y z
N MET A 1 -10.01 1.49 5.90
CA MET A 1 -8.70 1.69 6.52
C MET A 1 -8.64 2.96 7.35
N HIS A 2 -9.46 3.98 7.05
CA HIS A 2 -9.70 5.09 7.98
C HIS A 2 -10.48 4.58 9.20
N ILE A 3 -9.98 4.85 10.40
CA ILE A 3 -10.67 4.53 11.66
C ILE A 3 -11.41 5.78 12.11
N GLU A 4 -12.68 5.64 12.46
CA GLU A 4 -13.50 6.78 12.89
C GLU A 4 -12.96 7.44 14.18
N PRO A 5 -13.07 8.78 14.31
CA PRO A 5 -12.73 9.50 15.54
C PRO A 5 -13.45 8.94 16.77
N GLY A 6 -12.70 8.72 17.86
CA GLY A 6 -13.22 8.24 19.15
C GLY A 6 -12.95 6.76 19.46
N TYR A 7 -12.54 5.95 18.48
CA TYR A 7 -12.17 4.54 18.74
C TYR A 7 -10.77 4.39 19.33
N VAL A 8 -9.83 5.26 18.95
CA VAL A 8 -8.42 5.21 19.37
C VAL A 8 -8.10 6.41 20.26
N SER A 9 -7.59 6.13 21.46
CA SER A 9 -7.22 7.17 22.43
C SER A 9 -6.10 8.07 21.92
N ALA A 10 -6.04 9.31 22.42
CA ALA A 10 -4.98 10.26 22.05
C ALA A 10 -3.57 9.68 22.30
N ALA A 11 -3.37 8.92 23.39
CA ALA A 11 -2.09 8.28 23.69
C ALA A 11 -1.72 7.21 22.63
N LYS A 12 -2.68 6.43 22.16
CA LYS A 12 -2.48 5.41 21.11
C LYS A 12 -2.24 6.06 19.75
N VAL A 13 -2.91 7.16 19.44
CA VAL A 13 -2.65 7.96 18.24
C VAL A 13 -1.23 8.53 18.26
N ILE A 14 -0.77 9.08 19.38
CA ILE A 14 0.62 9.56 19.52
C ILE A 14 1.62 8.40 19.30
N ALA A 15 1.37 7.24 19.89
CA ALA A 15 2.21 6.06 19.69
C ALA A 15 2.20 5.60 18.21
N ALA A 16 1.05 5.61 17.56
CA ALA A 16 0.93 5.28 16.13
C ALA A 16 1.68 6.30 15.26
N ASN A 17 1.62 7.59 15.58
CA ASN A 17 2.38 8.63 14.88
C ASN A 17 3.89 8.42 15.04
N ALA A 18 4.37 8.13 16.26
CA ALA A 18 5.78 7.81 16.49
C ALA A 18 6.21 6.56 15.69
N GLY A 19 5.39 5.51 15.68
CA GLY A 19 5.61 4.31 14.88
C GLY A 19 5.66 4.61 13.38
N ALA A 20 4.69 5.37 12.86
CA ALA A 20 4.63 5.76 11.46
C ALA A 20 5.85 6.57 11.03
N VAL A 21 6.28 7.53 11.85
CA VAL A 21 7.52 8.29 11.62
C VAL A 21 8.74 7.36 11.62
N GLY A 22 8.82 6.42 12.55
CA GLY A 22 9.89 5.43 12.59
C GLY A 22 9.98 4.59 11.31
N VAL A 23 8.84 4.07 10.84
CA VAL A 23 8.76 3.31 9.58
C VAL A 23 9.08 4.19 8.38
N PHE A 24 8.60 5.43 8.35
CA PHE A 24 8.88 6.38 7.27
C PHE A 24 10.38 6.73 7.19
N VAL A 25 11.01 7.05 8.32
CA VAL A 25 12.46 7.33 8.39
C VAL A 25 13.27 6.11 7.97
N TRP A 26 12.88 4.91 8.41
CA TRP A 26 13.50 3.67 7.95
C TRP A 26 13.33 3.49 6.43
N GLY A 27 12.14 3.73 5.88
CA GLY A 27 11.89 3.68 4.44
C GLY A 27 12.74 4.69 3.65
N CYS A 28 12.91 5.91 4.16
CA CYS A 28 13.81 6.92 3.59
C CYS A 28 15.27 6.45 3.60
N LYS A 29 15.70 5.79 4.68
CA LYS A 29 17.04 5.20 4.77
C LYS A 29 17.24 4.10 3.71
N GLU A 30 16.27 3.19 3.55
CA GLU A 30 16.33 2.16 2.50
C GLU A 30 16.40 2.81 1.10
N GLN A 31 15.54 3.80 0.86
CA GLN A 31 15.48 4.54 -0.40
C GLN A 31 16.76 5.32 -0.71
N ALA A 32 17.53 5.76 0.29
CA ALA A 32 18.79 6.48 0.09
C ALA A 32 19.82 5.64 -0.68
N SER A 33 19.89 4.33 -0.41
CA SER A 33 20.80 3.41 -1.13
C SER A 33 20.39 3.20 -2.60
N GLU A 34 19.10 3.32 -2.85
CA GLU A 34 18.42 3.21 -4.13
C GLU A 34 18.65 4.47 -4.97
N PHE A 35 18.54 5.65 -4.35
CA PHE A 35 18.78 6.96 -4.97
C PHE A 35 20.19 7.09 -5.57
N MET A 36 21.19 6.49 -4.92
CA MET A 36 22.57 6.48 -5.43
C MET A 36 22.72 5.76 -6.78
N LYS A 37 21.78 4.86 -7.12
CA LYS A 37 21.76 4.09 -8.38
C LYS A 37 20.77 4.68 -9.37
N ASP A 38 19.67 5.24 -8.87
CA ASP A 38 18.58 5.81 -9.66
C ASP A 38 18.10 7.13 -9.02
N PRO A 39 18.60 8.28 -9.50
CA PRO A 39 18.21 9.59 -8.99
C PRO A 39 16.72 9.93 -9.20
N LEU A 40 15.98 9.18 -10.02
CA LEU A 40 14.56 9.42 -10.27
C LEU A 40 13.64 8.69 -9.29
N ILE A 41 14.18 7.93 -8.34
CA ILE A 41 13.39 7.22 -7.34
C ILE A 41 12.44 8.11 -6.52
N PRO A 42 12.82 9.34 -6.09
CA PRO A 42 11.88 10.25 -5.44
C PRO A 42 10.70 10.63 -6.35
N VAL A 43 10.90 10.71 -7.67
CA VAL A 43 9.80 10.93 -8.63
C VAL A 43 8.84 9.74 -8.63
N LYS A 44 9.35 8.51 -8.55
CA LYS A 44 8.52 7.30 -8.40
C LYS A 44 7.72 7.35 -7.09
N THR A 45 8.30 7.85 -6.01
CA THR A 45 7.59 8.03 -4.73
C THR A 45 6.44 9.01 -4.86
N LEU A 46 6.66 10.15 -5.52
CA LEU A 46 5.61 11.14 -5.78
C LEU A 46 4.52 10.58 -6.69
N LEU A 47 4.88 9.84 -7.74
CA LEU A 47 3.93 9.13 -8.58
C LEU A 47 3.11 8.12 -7.77
N ALA A 48 3.75 7.36 -6.88
CA ALA A 48 3.06 6.41 -6.01
C ALA A 48 2.07 7.13 -5.08
N ALA A 49 2.44 8.27 -4.49
CA ALA A 49 1.54 9.07 -3.67
C ALA A 49 0.31 9.58 -4.46
N VAL A 50 0.52 10.03 -5.71
CA VAL A 50 -0.56 10.49 -6.59
C VAL A 50 -1.45 9.34 -7.02
N PHE A 51 -0.90 8.23 -7.49
CA PHE A 51 -1.69 7.06 -7.91
C PHE A 51 -2.46 6.46 -6.74
N PHE A 52 -1.82 6.31 -5.57
CA PHE A 52 -2.50 5.90 -4.35
C PHE A 52 -3.67 6.83 -4.03
N SER A 53 -3.45 8.15 -4.12
CA SER A 53 -4.50 9.13 -3.85
C SER A 53 -5.67 8.99 -4.82
N ILE A 54 -5.39 8.82 -6.12
CA ILE A 54 -6.40 8.60 -7.15
C ILE A 54 -7.16 7.30 -6.91
N PHE A 55 -6.48 6.20 -6.62
CA PHE A 55 -7.12 4.90 -6.40
C PHE A 55 -8.07 4.92 -5.20
N MET A 56 -7.59 5.46 -4.08
CA MET A 56 -8.38 5.59 -2.85
C MET A 56 -9.64 6.45 -3.03
N GLN A 57 -9.57 7.49 -3.87
CA GLN A 57 -10.70 8.38 -4.18
C GLN A 57 -11.60 7.84 -5.30
N SER A 58 -11.07 6.97 -6.17
CA SER A 58 -11.84 6.40 -7.28
C SER A 58 -12.96 5.48 -6.80
N PHE A 59 -12.75 4.77 -5.70
CA PHE A 59 -13.75 3.95 -5.06
C PHE A 59 -13.45 3.83 -3.57
N HIS A 60 -14.42 4.27 -2.77
CA HIS A 60 -14.45 4.02 -1.34
C HIS A 60 -15.89 3.89 -0.85
N MET A 61 -16.08 3.14 0.24
CA MET A 61 -17.37 3.00 0.91
C MET A 61 -17.19 2.63 2.38
N SER A 62 -18.03 3.16 3.26
CA SER A 62 -18.02 2.79 4.68
C SER A 62 -18.54 1.36 4.87
N VAL A 63 -17.80 0.52 5.57
CA VAL A 63 -18.18 -0.87 5.85
C VAL A 63 -17.79 -1.28 7.27
N GLY A 64 -18.78 -1.55 8.12
CA GLY A 64 -18.53 -1.95 9.49
C GLY A 64 -17.83 -0.81 10.25
N ALA A 65 -16.64 -1.08 10.78
CA ALA A 65 -15.88 -0.14 11.61
C ALA A 65 -14.81 0.67 10.85
N SER A 66 -14.74 0.57 9.52
CA SER A 66 -13.75 1.28 8.71
C SER A 66 -14.19 1.41 7.25
N GLU A 67 -13.42 2.12 6.43
CA GLU A 67 -13.75 2.35 5.03
C GLU A 67 -13.05 1.38 4.07
N LEU A 68 -13.81 0.72 3.21
CA LEU A 68 -13.26 -0.04 2.09
C LEU A 68 -12.74 0.96 1.04
N HIS A 69 -11.53 0.76 0.54
CA HIS A 69 -11.00 1.53 -0.59
C HIS A 69 -10.36 0.60 -1.61
N PHE A 70 -10.34 1.05 -2.86
CA PHE A 70 -9.43 0.50 -3.86
C PHE A 70 -8.02 1.10 -3.64
N ILE A 71 -7.05 0.27 -3.23
CA ILE A 71 -5.71 0.77 -2.86
C ILE A 71 -4.76 0.75 -4.07
N GLY A 72 -4.89 -0.23 -4.98
CA GLY A 72 -3.96 -0.40 -6.11
C GLY A 72 -2.53 -0.70 -5.66
N ALA A 73 -2.37 -1.32 -4.49
CA ALA A 73 -1.08 -1.52 -3.84
C ALA A 73 -0.16 -2.40 -4.69
N MET A 74 -0.64 -3.52 -5.22
CA MET A 74 0.22 -4.42 -6.00
C MET A 74 0.48 -3.89 -7.41
N ALA A 75 -0.46 -3.14 -7.98
CA ALA A 75 -0.24 -2.41 -9.22
C ALA A 75 0.93 -1.45 -9.06
N MET A 76 0.93 -0.61 -8.01
CA MET A 76 2.05 0.29 -7.75
C MET A 76 3.31 -0.45 -7.33
N TYR A 77 3.23 -1.47 -6.48
CA TYR A 77 4.42 -2.20 -6.00
C TYR A 77 5.18 -2.87 -7.14
N LEU A 78 4.46 -3.52 -8.06
CA LEU A 78 5.06 -4.20 -9.21
C LEU A 78 5.50 -3.24 -10.32
N THR A 79 4.99 -2.02 -10.34
CA THR A 79 5.35 -1.04 -11.39
C THR A 79 6.32 0.03 -10.92
N LEU A 80 6.20 0.55 -9.71
CA LEU A 80 7.04 1.64 -9.17
C LEU A 80 8.10 1.15 -8.19
N GLY A 81 7.90 -0.02 -7.56
CA GLY A 81 8.85 -0.65 -6.65
C GLY A 81 8.50 -0.48 -5.17
N PHE A 82 9.34 -1.04 -4.29
CA PHE A 82 9.03 -1.13 -2.86
C PHE A 82 9.10 0.20 -2.12
N THR A 83 10.27 0.83 -2.05
CA THR A 83 10.45 2.07 -1.28
C THR A 83 9.59 3.22 -1.81
N PRO A 84 9.38 3.37 -3.15
CA PRO A 84 8.48 4.40 -3.67
C PRO A 84 7.05 4.24 -3.17
N VAL A 85 6.51 3.02 -3.13
CA VAL A 85 5.13 2.78 -2.69
C VAL A 85 5.00 2.86 -1.17
N LEU A 86 5.99 2.36 -0.43
CA LEU A 86 6.01 2.45 1.02
C LEU A 86 5.93 3.91 1.50
N LEU A 87 6.78 4.77 0.96
CA LEU A 87 6.79 6.20 1.28
C LEU A 87 5.62 6.93 0.62
N GLY A 88 5.21 6.48 -0.57
CA GLY A 88 4.06 6.99 -1.30
C GLY A 88 2.75 6.87 -0.53
N PHE A 89 2.54 5.81 0.25
CA PHE A 89 1.37 5.69 1.12
C PHE A 89 1.30 6.81 2.17
N ALA A 90 2.39 7.07 2.88
CA ALA A 90 2.41 8.13 3.89
C ALA A 90 2.21 9.52 3.27
N LEU A 91 2.91 9.80 2.15
CA LEU A 91 2.78 11.08 1.45
C LEU A 91 1.41 11.25 0.79
N GLY A 92 0.83 10.18 0.26
CA GLY A 92 -0.48 10.20 -0.36
C GLY A 92 -1.60 10.39 0.67
N LEU A 93 -1.52 9.73 1.83
CA LEU A 93 -2.46 10.00 2.93
C LEU A 93 -2.34 11.44 3.43
N LEU A 94 -1.11 11.98 3.53
CA LEU A 94 -0.90 13.39 3.89
C LEU A 94 -1.53 14.32 2.85
N LEU A 95 -1.31 14.05 1.56
CA LEU A 95 -1.91 14.80 0.46
C LEU A 95 -3.44 14.78 0.55
N GLN A 96 -4.03 13.62 0.80
CA GLN A 96 -5.47 13.47 0.92
C GLN A 96 -6.04 14.22 2.13
N ALA A 97 -5.36 14.14 3.27
CA ALA A 97 -5.77 14.87 4.46
C ALA A 97 -5.79 16.39 4.20
N PHE A 98 -4.81 16.93 3.46
CA PHE A 98 -4.82 18.35 3.10
C PHE A 98 -5.88 18.71 2.05
N ALA A 99 -6.12 17.84 1.08
CA ALA A 99 -6.93 18.18 -0.11
C ALA A 99 -8.42 17.82 0.01
N PHE A 100 -8.77 16.76 0.75
CA PHE A 100 -10.11 16.17 0.74
C PHE A 100 -10.72 16.06 2.14
N ASP A 101 -9.98 15.56 3.13
CA ASP A 101 -10.50 15.39 4.50
C ASP A 101 -9.48 15.75 5.59
N PRO A 102 -9.44 17.01 6.04
CA PRO A 102 -8.53 17.45 7.09
C PRO A 102 -8.69 16.71 8.42
N GLN A 103 -9.82 16.06 8.68
CA GLN A 103 -10.04 15.31 9.92
C GLN A 103 -9.17 14.04 9.97
N ASP A 104 -8.86 13.46 8.81
CA ASP A 104 -7.99 12.29 8.70
C ASP A 104 -6.57 12.54 9.20
N MET A 105 -6.14 13.81 9.28
CA MET A 105 -4.83 14.16 9.80
C MET A 105 -4.63 13.69 11.25
N TYR A 106 -5.70 13.58 12.03
CA TYR A 106 -5.63 13.04 13.40
C TYR A 106 -5.28 11.54 13.40
N HIS A 107 -5.75 10.77 12.41
CA HIS A 107 -5.50 9.33 12.30
C HIS A 107 -4.37 8.97 11.33
N LEU A 108 -3.61 9.95 10.85
CA LEU A 108 -2.61 9.77 9.80
C LEU A 108 -1.60 8.66 10.12
N GLY A 109 -1.07 8.60 11.34
CA GLY A 109 -0.12 7.54 11.74
C GLY A 109 -0.76 6.15 11.79
N VAL A 110 -1.99 6.06 12.29
CA VAL A 110 -2.78 4.81 12.32
C VAL A 110 -3.04 4.29 10.91
N ASN A 111 -3.50 5.18 10.02
CA ASN A 111 -3.79 4.83 8.62
C ASN A 111 -2.51 4.47 7.86
N SER A 112 -1.43 5.21 8.08
CA SER A 112 -0.12 4.93 7.47
C SER A 112 0.39 3.55 7.87
N LEU A 113 0.40 3.22 9.16
CA LEU A 113 0.84 1.90 9.63
C LEU A 113 -0.03 0.75 9.10
N SER A 114 -1.34 0.98 8.98
CA SER A 114 -2.28 0.00 8.41
C SER A 114 -1.98 -0.37 6.95
N LEU A 115 -1.23 0.46 6.23
CA LEU A 115 -0.82 0.21 4.84
C LEU A 115 0.64 -0.20 4.70
N MET A 116 1.52 0.49 5.43
CA MET A 116 2.96 0.33 5.31
C MET A 116 3.41 -1.02 5.87
N LEU A 117 2.88 -1.44 7.03
CA LEU A 117 3.28 -2.71 7.64
C LEU A 117 2.88 -3.93 6.77
N PRO A 118 1.65 -4.03 6.23
CA PRO A 118 1.32 -5.08 5.27
C PRO A 118 2.22 -5.09 4.03
N LEU A 119 2.56 -3.92 3.48
CA LEU A 119 3.46 -3.84 2.32
C LEU A 119 4.87 -4.36 2.65
N ILE A 120 5.40 -4.01 3.82
CA ILE A 120 6.68 -4.52 4.32
C ILE A 120 6.63 -6.06 4.42
N SER A 121 5.57 -6.60 5.02
CA SER A 121 5.37 -8.06 5.12
C SER A 121 5.34 -8.72 3.74
N VAL A 122 4.55 -8.18 2.80
CA VAL A 122 4.48 -8.68 1.42
C VAL A 122 5.86 -8.66 0.76
N HIS A 123 6.57 -7.53 0.86
CA HIS A 123 7.89 -7.36 0.25
C HIS A 123 8.87 -8.43 0.73
N TYR A 124 9.05 -8.59 2.04
CA TYR A 124 10.06 -9.50 2.58
C TYR A 124 9.67 -10.97 2.50
N LEU A 125 8.37 -11.31 2.60
CA LEU A 125 7.91 -12.69 2.59
C LEU A 125 7.73 -13.27 1.18
N SER A 126 7.39 -12.45 0.19
CA SER A 126 7.04 -12.98 -1.14
C SER A 126 7.34 -12.07 -2.32
N GLY A 127 7.37 -10.76 -2.18
CA GLY A 127 7.50 -9.83 -3.30
C GLY A 127 8.94 -9.66 -3.81
N ARG A 128 9.92 -9.48 -2.92
CA ARG A 128 11.30 -9.10 -3.29
C ARG A 128 11.99 -10.08 -4.26
N GLN A 129 11.67 -11.37 -4.14
CA GLN A 129 12.19 -12.45 -4.98
C GLN A 129 11.76 -12.34 -6.46
N LEU A 130 10.73 -11.56 -6.77
CA LEU A 130 10.28 -11.32 -8.15
C LEU A 130 11.21 -10.36 -8.91
N PHE A 131 11.99 -9.56 -8.19
CA PHE A 131 12.94 -8.59 -8.72
C PHE A 131 14.39 -9.09 -8.69
N ALA A 132 14.62 -10.28 -8.12
CA ALA A 132 15.94 -10.87 -7.99
C ALA A 132 16.42 -11.41 -9.35
N LYS A 133 17.54 -10.87 -9.86
CA LYS A 133 18.06 -11.19 -11.21
C LYS A 133 18.46 -12.66 -11.37
N ASP A 134 19.00 -13.22 -10.29
CA ASP A 134 19.49 -14.60 -10.13
C ASP A 134 18.36 -15.63 -10.03
N LEU A 135 17.15 -15.22 -9.67
CA LEU A 135 16.00 -16.10 -9.62
C LEU A 135 15.31 -16.21 -10.99
N THR A 136 14.85 -17.41 -11.33
CA THR A 136 14.05 -17.70 -12.53
C THR A 136 12.55 -17.47 -12.32
N LYS A 137 12.18 -16.80 -11.23
CA LYS A 137 10.78 -16.64 -10.84
C LYS A 137 10.06 -15.70 -11.80
N ARG A 138 9.06 -16.24 -12.50
CA ARG A 138 8.21 -15.48 -13.42
C ARG A 138 6.96 -15.00 -12.70
N LEU A 139 6.57 -13.75 -12.94
CA LEU A 139 5.32 -13.17 -12.51
C LEU A 139 4.16 -13.78 -13.28
N THR A 140 3.35 -14.57 -12.58
CA THR A 140 2.08 -15.12 -13.07
C THR A 140 0.90 -14.37 -12.48
N PHE A 141 -0.29 -14.49 -13.09
CA PHE A 141 -1.52 -13.96 -12.50
C PHE A 141 -1.78 -14.51 -11.09
N ALA A 142 -1.54 -15.81 -10.87
CA ALA A 142 -1.69 -16.43 -9.55
C ALA A 142 -0.74 -15.84 -8.50
N GLN A 143 0.47 -15.40 -8.90
CA GLN A 143 1.36 -14.71 -7.99
C GLN A 143 0.86 -13.30 -7.65
N ILE A 144 0.30 -12.56 -8.61
CA ILE A 144 -0.33 -11.26 -8.36
C ILE A 144 -1.46 -11.43 -7.34
N LEU A 145 -2.38 -12.37 -7.60
CA LEU A 145 -3.49 -12.69 -6.68
C LEU A 145 -2.98 -13.06 -5.28
N LYS A 146 -1.89 -13.83 -5.18
CA LYS A 146 -1.27 -14.17 -3.89
C LYS A 146 -0.77 -12.92 -3.17
N LEU A 147 -0.08 -12.02 -3.86
CA LEU A 147 0.44 -10.79 -3.25
C LEU A 147 -0.69 -9.88 -2.77
N ASP A 148 -1.75 -9.73 -3.58
CA ASP A 148 -2.96 -8.97 -3.20
C ASP A 148 -3.63 -9.57 -1.97
N ALA A 149 -3.86 -10.88 -1.96
CA ALA A 149 -4.45 -11.57 -0.81
C ALA A 149 -3.61 -11.39 0.46
N MET A 150 -2.27 -11.48 0.36
CA MET A 150 -1.38 -11.24 1.50
C MET A 150 -1.45 -9.79 1.99
N TYR A 151 -1.48 -8.82 1.06
CA TYR A 151 -1.56 -7.41 1.40
C TYR A 151 -2.87 -7.08 2.11
N TYR A 152 -4.01 -7.48 1.54
CA TYR A 152 -5.33 -7.21 2.10
C TYR A 152 -5.62 -7.99 3.39
N ALA A 153 -5.08 -9.20 3.54
CA ALA A 153 -5.07 -9.89 4.83
C ALA A 153 -4.31 -9.09 5.90
N GLY A 154 -3.18 -8.48 5.53
CA GLY A 154 -2.45 -7.57 6.42
C GLY A 154 -3.23 -6.31 6.75
N VAL A 155 -3.85 -5.64 5.76
CA VAL A 155 -4.64 -4.42 5.96
C VAL A 155 -5.83 -4.68 6.89
N THR A 156 -6.60 -5.74 6.62
CA THR A 156 -7.75 -6.13 7.46
C THR A 156 -7.32 -6.57 8.85
N GLY A 157 -6.17 -7.24 8.98
CA GLY A 157 -5.54 -7.57 10.25
C GLY A 157 -5.11 -6.34 11.05
N MET A 158 -4.53 -5.33 10.41
CA MET A 158 -4.16 -4.07 11.07
C MET A 158 -5.39 -3.33 11.58
N VAL A 159 -6.48 -3.27 10.81
CA VAL A 159 -7.75 -2.70 11.30
C VAL A 159 -8.27 -3.49 12.50
N GLY A 160 -8.23 -4.83 12.44
CA GLY A 160 -8.60 -5.68 13.58
C GLY A 160 -7.75 -5.42 14.83
N PHE A 161 -6.44 -5.22 14.66
CA PHE A 161 -5.52 -4.84 15.73
C PHE A 161 -5.93 -3.51 16.37
N TRP A 162 -6.18 -2.47 15.59
CA TRP A 162 -6.58 -1.16 16.12
C TRP A 162 -7.93 -1.20 16.84
N LEU A 163 -8.90 -1.97 16.32
CA LEU A 163 -10.19 -2.17 16.99
C LEU A 163 -10.05 -2.94 18.30
N MET A 164 -9.19 -3.96 18.33
CA MET A 164 -8.89 -4.75 19.54
C MET A 164 -8.29 -3.89 20.65
N ILE A 165 -7.39 -2.97 20.28
CA ILE A 165 -6.79 -2.02 21.22
C ILE A 165 -7.58 -0.71 21.31
N GLY A 166 -8.81 -0.64 20.79
CA GLY A 166 -9.67 0.53 20.87
C GLY A 166 -10.12 0.81 22.31
N GLU A 167 -10.67 2.01 22.57
CA GLU A 167 -11.34 2.30 23.85
C GLU A 167 -12.80 1.85 23.85
N VAL A 168 -13.42 1.80 22.67
CA VAL A 168 -14.78 1.32 22.49
C VAL A 168 -14.73 -0.14 22.08
N ALA A 169 -15.37 -1.00 22.88
CA ALA A 169 -15.54 -2.40 22.55
C ALA A 169 -16.31 -2.53 21.23
N THR A 170 -15.61 -2.95 20.17
CA THR A 170 -16.18 -3.10 18.84
C THR A 170 -16.63 -4.55 18.62
N PRO A 171 -17.86 -4.82 18.16
CA PRO A 171 -18.30 -6.18 17.88
C PRO A 171 -17.39 -6.84 16.83
N PHE A 172 -17.00 -8.09 17.08
CA PHE A 172 -16.22 -8.89 16.12
C PHE A 172 -16.89 -8.94 14.73
N THR A 173 -18.23 -8.92 14.69
CA THR A 173 -19.02 -8.89 13.46
C THR A 173 -18.76 -7.64 12.61
N ALA A 174 -18.50 -6.48 13.22
CA ALA A 174 -18.19 -5.25 12.48
C ALA A 174 -16.82 -5.34 11.79
N TRP A 175 -15.81 -5.90 12.47
CA TRP A 175 -14.52 -6.22 11.85
C TRP A 175 -14.67 -7.29 10.76
N ALA A 176 -15.43 -8.35 11.01
CA ALA A 176 -15.62 -9.43 10.05
C ALA A 176 -16.32 -8.93 8.76
N GLN A 177 -17.33 -8.06 8.87
CA GLN A 177 -17.98 -7.42 7.73
C GLN A 177 -16.98 -6.60 6.92
N PHE A 178 -16.17 -5.78 7.59
CA PHE A 178 -15.10 -5.01 6.94
C PHE A 178 -14.10 -5.93 6.24
N ALA A 179 -13.60 -6.96 6.91
CA ALA A 179 -12.62 -7.88 6.35
C ALA A 179 -13.15 -8.63 5.12
N LEU A 180 -14.41 -9.10 5.19
CA LEU A 180 -15.06 -9.80 4.08
C LEU A 180 -15.33 -8.87 2.88
N SER A 181 -15.50 -7.58 3.11
CA SER A 181 -15.70 -6.61 2.02
C SER A 181 -14.48 -6.50 1.10
N TYR A 182 -13.27 -6.78 1.60
CA TYR A 182 -12.06 -6.80 0.76
C TYR A 182 -11.97 -8.01 -0.17
N LEU A 183 -12.82 -9.04 -0.01
CA LEU A 183 -12.82 -10.18 -0.95
C LEU A 183 -13.12 -9.74 -2.38
N VAL A 184 -13.99 -8.74 -2.56
CA VAL A 184 -14.28 -8.20 -3.90
C VAL A 184 -13.06 -7.48 -4.48
N ILE A 185 -12.34 -6.72 -3.66
CA ILE A 185 -11.13 -6.01 -4.08
C ILE A 185 -10.03 -7.01 -4.41
N VAL A 186 -9.82 -8.03 -3.58
CA VAL A 186 -8.86 -9.12 -3.85
C VAL A 186 -9.19 -9.88 -5.14
N ALA A 187 -10.47 -9.97 -5.54
CA ALA A 187 -10.85 -10.59 -6.80
C ALA A 187 -10.62 -9.66 -8.01
N CYS A 188 -10.80 -8.35 -7.84
CA CYS A 188 -10.76 -7.38 -8.95
C CYS A 188 -9.39 -6.72 -9.16
N GLU A 189 -8.69 -6.31 -8.09
CA GLU A 189 -7.39 -5.63 -8.17
C GLU A 189 -6.31 -6.41 -8.94
N PRO A 190 -6.21 -7.75 -8.83
CA PRO A 190 -5.22 -8.49 -9.62
C PRO A 190 -5.36 -8.29 -11.13
N LEU A 191 -6.57 -8.04 -11.63
CA LEU A 191 -6.81 -7.73 -13.04
C LEU A 191 -6.21 -6.37 -13.42
N VAL A 192 -6.43 -5.35 -12.59
CA VAL A 192 -5.85 -4.01 -12.78
C VAL A 192 -4.33 -4.09 -12.74
N THR A 193 -3.78 -4.78 -11.74
CA THR A 193 -2.34 -5.02 -11.59
C THR A 193 -1.76 -5.75 -12.81
N PHE A 194 -2.42 -6.81 -13.27
CA PHE A 194 -1.98 -7.58 -14.43
C PHE A 194 -1.98 -6.73 -15.71
N ILE A 195 -3.05 -5.96 -15.95
CA ILE A 195 -3.14 -5.07 -17.11
C ILE A 195 -2.07 -3.99 -17.06
N ALA A 196 -1.86 -3.35 -15.90
CA ALA A 196 -0.85 -2.31 -15.73
C ALA A 196 0.57 -2.84 -15.99
N VAL A 197 0.92 -3.98 -15.38
CA VAL A 197 2.25 -4.59 -15.57
C VAL A 197 2.44 -5.04 -17.02
N LYS A 198 1.47 -5.76 -17.60
CA LYS A 198 1.58 -6.26 -18.98
C LYS A 198 1.63 -5.11 -19.99
N GLY A 199 0.82 -4.07 -19.79
CA GLY A 199 0.80 -2.88 -20.62
C GLY A 199 2.13 -2.13 -20.61
N LEU A 200 2.70 -1.89 -19.42
CA LEU A 200 4.01 -1.25 -19.29
C LEU A 200 5.13 -2.15 -19.83
N LYS A 201 5.06 -3.47 -19.64
CA LYS A 201 6.05 -4.41 -20.17
C LYS A 201 6.09 -4.40 -21.70
N ALA A 202 4.96 -4.23 -22.36
CA ALA A 202 4.88 -4.17 -23.82
C ALA A 202 5.62 -2.97 -24.42
N VAL A 203 5.92 -1.93 -23.63
CA VAL A 203 6.64 -0.72 -24.04
C VAL A 203 7.86 -0.46 -23.16
N GLU A 204 8.48 -1.50 -22.63
CA GLU A 204 9.56 -1.38 -21.64
C GLU A 204 10.82 -0.67 -22.14
N ASP A 205 11.04 -0.65 -23.46
CA ASP A 205 12.14 0.07 -24.11
C ASP A 205 11.93 1.59 -24.15
N ASN A 206 10.69 2.06 -23.92
CA ASN A 206 10.40 3.48 -23.83
C ASN A 206 11.16 4.11 -22.64
N ALA A 207 11.85 5.23 -22.89
CA ALA A 207 12.69 5.87 -21.87
C ALA A 207 11.93 6.24 -20.58
N ILE A 208 10.66 6.65 -20.69
CA ILE A 208 9.83 6.99 -19.53
C ILE A 208 9.55 5.73 -18.72
N VAL A 209 9.11 4.65 -19.36
CA VAL A 209 8.80 3.39 -18.68
C VAL A 209 10.05 2.78 -18.06
N ARG A 210 11.16 2.74 -18.80
CA ARG A 210 12.43 2.20 -18.31
C ARG A 210 12.96 2.94 -17.08
N ASN A 211 12.79 4.26 -17.04
CA ASN A 211 13.37 5.09 -16.00
C ASN A 211 12.42 5.29 -14.81
N LEU A 212 11.10 5.39 -15.04
CA LEU A 212 10.11 5.67 -14.00
C LEU A 212 9.40 4.43 -13.46
N THR A 213 9.70 3.23 -13.99
CA THR A 213 9.12 1.98 -13.49
C THR A 213 10.21 0.96 -13.16
N VAL A 214 9.83 -0.10 -12.46
CA VAL A 214 10.65 -1.29 -12.20
C VAL A 214 10.19 -2.51 -13.03
N VAL A 215 9.18 -2.33 -13.89
CA VAL A 215 8.64 -3.39 -14.76
C VAL A 215 9.70 -4.08 -15.63
N PRO A 216 10.74 -3.39 -16.15
CA PRO A 216 11.81 -4.06 -16.89
C PRO A 216 12.53 -5.16 -16.10
N GLN A 217 12.53 -5.07 -14.76
CA GLN A 217 13.17 -6.05 -13.88
C GLN A 217 12.34 -7.34 -13.72
N LEU A 218 11.03 -7.27 -14.01
CA LEU A 218 10.11 -8.40 -13.87
C LEU A 218 10.22 -9.32 -15.09
N LYS A 219 10.20 -10.63 -14.84
CA LYS A 219 10.07 -11.67 -15.87
C LYS A 219 8.61 -12.10 -15.92
N LEU A 220 7.89 -11.87 -17.00
CA LEU A 220 6.50 -12.34 -17.15
C LEU A 220 6.46 -13.82 -17.56
N ALA A 221 5.43 -14.53 -17.12
CA ALA A 221 5.21 -15.94 -17.44
C ALA A 221 4.70 -16.15 -18.87
#